data_AF-A0A9D7DVJ0-F1
#
_entry.id   AF-A0A9D7DVJ0-F1
#
_cell.length_a   1.000
_cell.length_b   1.000
_cell.length_c   1.000
_cell.angle_alpha   90.00
_cell.angle_beta   90.00
_cell.angle_gamma   90.00
#
_symmetry.space_group_name_H-M   'P 1'
#
loop_
_entity.id
_entity.type
_entity.pdbx_description
1 polymer ?
#
loop_
_entity_poly.entity_id
_entity_poly.type
_entity_poly.pdbx_seq_one_letter_code
_entity_poly.pdbx_strand_id
1 'polypeptide(L)'
;MAKLLGAGQTVITGQKLWQVTGMLELRKLFEHDLGGPVVIPRGEFSVQIQKLPLDPDGQQVVLLLTDISSLRQIQRDLLAVTEDIEARVAERTRFLSEEIEFSDRLLDTADVLIAYVNPDGRLERWNDFAEQVTGMRMEEAAQQISEYYRDRNAPLAEVFDPAWEHEVTARIAPIMGPENSSRLLTWSARRFREGPGRHGRLIVGMDVTEQKQLESTLQHYNAYLEDIVRQRSRELKTKNAQLIHTARLASLGEMVGSIAHEMKQPLNVIGITADLIKLLRRNGKLTDDLLENNLERFVQRWTVCPRPSTICAGSPM
;
A
#
# COMPACT_ATOMS: atom_id res chain seq x y z
N MET A 1 -22.65 17.30 94.53
CA MET A 1 -23.39 16.03 94.64
C MET A 1 -23.66 15.47 93.26
N ALA A 2 -22.99 14.37 92.88
CA ALA A 2 -23.53 13.31 92.02
C ALA A 2 -22.51 12.16 92.02
N LYS A 3 -22.93 11.03 92.59
CA LYS A 3 -22.18 9.79 92.79
C LYS A 3 -21.94 9.07 91.45
N LEU A 4 -20.72 8.58 91.25
CA LEU A 4 -20.41 7.37 90.49
C LEU A 4 -19.09 6.81 91.05
N LEU A 5 -19.17 6.24 92.25
CA LEU A 5 -18.14 5.44 92.89
C LEU A 5 -18.66 3.99 92.90
N GLY A 6 -18.08 3.15 92.06
CA GLY A 6 -18.09 1.70 92.27
C GLY A 6 -17.08 1.35 93.35
N ALA A 7 -17.44 0.42 94.22
CA ALA A 7 -16.63 0.01 95.36
C ALA A 7 -15.30 -0.61 94.89
N GLY A 8 -14.19 -0.02 95.33
CA GLY A 8 -12.83 -0.36 94.97
C GLY A 8 -12.01 0.91 94.92
N GLN A 9 -11.34 1.26 96.03
CA GLN A 9 -10.52 2.46 96.12
C GLN A 9 -9.30 2.35 95.19
N THR A 10 -9.47 2.70 93.92
CA THR A 10 -8.35 3.03 93.04
C THR A 10 -8.00 4.49 93.28
N VAL A 11 -7.07 4.73 94.20
CA VAL A 11 -6.48 6.06 94.38
C VAL A 11 -5.56 6.29 93.19
N ILE A 12 -5.94 7.21 92.29
CA ILE A 12 -5.06 7.66 91.21
C ILE A 12 -3.95 8.50 91.85
N THR A 13 -2.81 7.90 92.13
CA THR A 13 -1.61 8.63 92.59
C THR A 13 -0.85 9.15 91.36
N GLY A 14 -1.09 10.41 91.01
CA GLY A 14 -0.41 11.08 89.90
C GLY A 14 -0.99 12.48 89.64
N GLN A 15 -0.22 13.35 88.97
CA GLN A 15 -0.69 14.67 88.59
C GLN A 15 -1.81 14.52 87.54
N LYS A 16 -3.01 15.03 87.87
CA LYS A 16 -4.18 14.95 87.01
C LYS A 16 -3.97 15.84 85.78
N LEU A 17 -3.46 15.27 84.70
CA LEU A 17 -3.12 16.02 83.47
C LEU A 17 -4.37 16.50 82.71
N TRP A 18 -5.52 15.83 82.85
CA TRP A 18 -6.82 16.32 82.36
C TRP A 18 -8.00 15.66 83.11
N GLN A 19 -9.19 16.26 83.01
CA GLN A 19 -10.44 15.75 83.61
C GLN A 19 -11.46 15.48 82.50
N VAL A 20 -11.79 14.20 82.26
CA VAL A 20 -12.80 13.83 81.25
C VAL A 20 -14.18 13.80 81.90
N THR A 21 -14.93 14.90 81.75
CA THR A 21 -16.33 14.96 82.18
C THR A 21 -17.19 14.30 81.09
N GLY A 22 -17.98 13.27 81.47
CA GLY A 22 -19.05 12.73 80.63
C GLY A 22 -18.77 11.44 79.83
N MET A 23 -17.86 10.56 80.25
CA MET A 23 -17.63 9.27 79.57
C MET A 23 -18.22 8.09 80.36
N LEU A 24 -19.44 7.68 80.03
CA LEU A 24 -20.05 6.43 80.51
C LEU A 24 -19.35 5.19 79.89
N GLU A 25 -18.70 5.34 78.74
CA GLU A 25 -18.07 4.24 77.98
C GLU A 25 -16.74 3.74 78.58
N LEU A 26 -16.03 4.58 79.34
CA LEU A 26 -14.82 4.17 80.06
C LEU A 26 -15.10 3.14 81.15
N ARG A 27 -16.35 3.04 81.65
CA ARG A 27 -16.70 2.04 82.66
C ARG A 27 -16.55 0.61 82.13
N LYS A 28 -16.85 0.39 80.84
CA LYS A 28 -16.67 -0.89 80.15
C LYS A 28 -15.19 -1.27 80.00
N LEU A 29 -14.28 -0.28 79.98
CA LEU A 29 -12.82 -0.51 79.96
C LEU A 29 -12.28 -1.07 81.28
N PHE A 30 -12.99 -0.85 82.39
CA PHE A 30 -12.63 -1.37 83.71
C PHE A 30 -13.35 -2.69 84.07
N GLU A 31 -14.46 -3.00 83.39
CA GLU A 31 -15.32 -4.17 83.68
C GLU A 31 -15.00 -5.41 82.84
N HIS A 32 -14.26 -5.28 81.72
CA HIS A 32 -13.84 -6.41 80.89
C HIS A 32 -12.31 -6.53 80.79
N ASP A 33 -11.82 -7.77 80.75
CA ASP A 33 -10.45 -8.08 80.41
C ASP A 33 -10.22 -7.74 78.93
N LEU A 34 -9.75 -6.52 78.69
CA LEU A 34 -9.48 -6.03 77.36
C LEU A 34 -8.23 -6.74 76.83
N GLY A 35 -8.44 -7.83 76.09
CA GLY A 35 -7.39 -8.59 75.41
C GLY A 35 -6.64 -7.80 74.32
N GLY A 36 -6.85 -6.49 74.20
CA GLY A 36 -6.20 -5.64 73.22
C GLY A 36 -6.47 -4.14 73.44
N PRO A 37 -5.73 -3.29 72.72
CA PRO A 37 -5.84 -1.84 72.83
C PRO A 37 -7.21 -1.33 72.39
N VAL A 38 -7.82 -0.43 73.19
CA VAL A 38 -9.11 0.20 72.86
C VAL A 38 -8.87 1.59 72.31
N VAL A 39 -9.48 1.90 71.16
CA VAL A 39 -9.40 3.22 70.53
C VAL A 39 -10.69 3.98 70.78
N ILE A 40 -10.59 5.17 71.37
CA ILE A 40 -11.75 6.06 71.56
C ILE A 40 -11.62 7.24 70.58
N PRO A 41 -12.46 7.32 69.53
CA PRO A 41 -12.52 8.49 68.68
C PRO A 41 -13.26 9.63 69.42
N ARG A 42 -12.60 10.78 69.61
CA ARG A 42 -13.24 12.01 70.12
C ARG A 42 -12.95 13.15 69.15
N GLY A 43 -13.84 13.38 68.19
CA GLY A 43 -13.62 14.37 67.13
C GLY A 43 -12.35 14.04 66.33
N GLU A 44 -11.36 14.93 66.35
CA GLU A 44 -10.07 14.76 65.63
C GLU A 44 -9.04 13.89 66.36
N PHE A 45 -9.25 13.57 67.64
CA PHE A 45 -8.27 12.83 68.45
C PHE A 45 -8.60 11.34 68.55
N SER A 46 -7.59 10.50 68.32
CA SER A 46 -7.63 9.05 68.54
C SER A 46 -6.62 8.68 69.62
N VAL A 47 -7.11 8.12 70.72
CA VAL A 47 -6.24 7.66 71.83
C VAL A 47 -6.33 6.14 71.94
N GLN A 48 -5.17 5.49 71.96
CA GLN A 48 -5.03 4.07 72.23
C GLN A 48 -4.83 3.87 73.73
N ILE A 49 -5.64 3.01 74.34
CA ILE A 49 -5.56 2.69 75.76
C ILE A 49 -5.06 1.26 75.91
N GLN A 50 -3.92 1.07 76.59
CA GLN A 50 -3.38 -0.25 76.92
C GLN A 50 -3.35 -0.44 78.44
N LYS A 51 -3.82 -1.61 78.89
CA LYS A 51 -3.86 -2.01 80.29
C LYS A 51 -2.64 -2.89 80.60
N LEU A 52 -1.81 -2.50 81.56
CA LEU A 52 -0.69 -3.32 82.06
C LEU A 52 -0.89 -3.64 83.54
N PRO A 53 -0.95 -4.93 83.94
CA PRO A 53 -0.96 -5.30 85.35
C PRO A 53 0.42 -5.07 85.98
N LEU A 54 0.46 -4.48 87.17
CA LEU A 54 1.70 -4.22 87.93
C LEU A 54 2.05 -5.35 88.91
N ASP A 55 1.06 -6.16 89.25
CA ASP A 55 1.13 -7.22 90.24
C ASP A 55 0.52 -8.53 89.69
N PRO A 56 1.04 -9.71 90.10
CA PRO A 56 0.52 -11.01 89.65
C PRO A 56 -0.95 -11.24 90.03
N ASP A 57 -1.43 -10.57 91.08
CA ASP A 57 -2.80 -10.64 91.58
C ASP A 57 -3.76 -9.68 90.85
N GLY A 58 -3.25 -8.81 89.96
CA GLY A 58 -4.03 -7.92 89.10
C GLY A 58 -4.79 -6.80 89.81
N GLN A 59 -4.44 -6.46 91.05
CA GLN A 59 -5.11 -5.40 91.81
C GLN A 59 -4.61 -3.99 91.45
N GLN A 60 -3.39 -3.87 90.92
CA GLN A 60 -2.82 -2.62 90.44
C GLN A 60 -2.60 -2.65 88.93
N VAL A 61 -3.08 -1.61 88.25
CA VAL A 61 -3.08 -1.54 86.80
C VAL A 61 -2.62 -0.17 86.35
N VAL A 62 -1.65 -0.15 85.44
CA VAL A 62 -1.28 1.06 84.69
C VAL A 62 -2.11 1.11 83.42
N LEU A 63 -2.69 2.27 83.15
CA LEU A 63 -3.28 2.58 81.85
C LEU A 63 -2.30 3.46 81.07
N LEU A 64 -1.77 2.93 79.98
CA LEU A 64 -0.98 3.70 79.03
C LEU A 64 -1.95 4.31 78.01
N LEU A 65 -1.90 5.64 77.89
CA LEU A 65 -2.70 6.43 76.96
C LEU A 65 -1.75 6.98 75.89
N THR A 66 -1.84 6.45 74.68
CA THR A 66 -1.00 6.88 73.56
C THR A 66 -1.86 7.63 72.55
N ASP A 67 -1.49 8.87 72.24
CA ASP A 67 -2.11 9.60 71.13
C ASP A 67 -1.67 8.95 69.80
N ILE A 68 -2.65 8.45 69.05
CA ILE A 68 -2.45 7.80 67.75
C ILE A 68 -3.14 8.57 66.62
N SER A 69 -3.48 9.84 66.84
CA SER A 69 -4.16 10.69 65.85
C SER A 69 -3.33 10.84 64.58
N SER A 70 -2.03 11.16 64.72
CA SER A 70 -1.08 11.26 63.60
C SER A 70 -0.94 9.92 62.85
N LEU A 71 -0.89 8.80 63.58
CA LEU A 71 -0.81 7.48 62.96
C LEU A 71 -2.05 7.16 62.13
N ARG A 72 -3.25 7.49 62.63
CA ARG A 72 -4.50 7.30 61.88
C ARG A 72 -4.68 8.26 60.72
N GLN A 73 -4.14 9.47 60.83
CA GLN A 73 -4.12 10.39 59.69
C GLN A 73 -3.21 9.83 58.59
N ILE A 74 -1.99 9.41 58.93
CA ILE A 74 -1.05 8.78 57.98
C ILE A 74 -1.66 7.51 57.37
N GLN A 75 -2.35 6.67 58.14
CA GLN A 75 -3.02 5.49 57.59
C GLN A 75 -4.12 5.83 56.58
N ARG A 76 -4.92 6.87 56.86
CA ARG A 76 -5.97 7.34 55.94
C ARG A 76 -5.37 7.97 54.68
N ASP A 77 -4.35 8.81 54.85
CA ASP A 77 -3.66 9.43 53.73
C ASP A 77 -2.97 8.36 52.86
N LEU A 78 -2.36 7.34 53.48
CA LEU A 78 -1.75 6.22 52.76
C LEU A 78 -2.80 5.44 51.97
N LEU A 79 -3.93 5.08 52.58
CA LEU A 79 -5.03 4.39 51.90
C LEU A 79 -5.54 5.20 50.70
N ALA A 80 -5.75 6.51 50.87
CA ALA A 80 -6.20 7.38 49.80
C ALA A 80 -5.18 7.47 48.64
N VAL A 81 -3.88 7.56 48.96
CA VAL A 81 -2.83 7.57 47.94
C VAL A 81 -2.73 6.21 47.23
N THR A 82 -2.86 5.10 47.96
CA THR A 82 -2.86 3.77 47.37
C THR A 82 -4.02 3.59 46.41
N GLU A 83 -5.24 3.98 46.79
CA GLU A 83 -6.41 3.93 45.91
C GLU A 83 -6.25 4.83 44.66
N ASP A 84 -5.70 6.04 44.80
CA ASP A 84 -5.42 6.94 43.66
C ASP A 84 -4.39 6.34 42.68
N ILE A 85 -3.30 5.76 43.22
CA ILE A 85 -2.28 5.12 42.40
C ILE A 85 -2.85 3.89 41.71
N GLU A 86 -3.60 3.03 42.40
CA GLU A 86 -4.22 1.85 41.79
C GLU A 86 -5.20 2.24 40.68
N ALA A 87 -6.03 3.27 40.90
CA ALA A 87 -6.93 3.80 39.87
C ALA A 87 -6.16 4.31 38.64
N ARG A 88 -5.08 5.08 38.85
CA ARG A 88 -4.23 5.60 37.76
C ARG A 88 -3.49 4.51 37.02
N VAL A 89 -2.99 3.48 37.71
CA VAL A 89 -2.35 2.32 37.08
C VAL A 89 -3.36 1.57 36.25
N ALA A 90 -4.55 1.29 36.78
CA ALA A 90 -5.61 0.60 36.04
C ALA A 90 -6.05 1.38 34.79
N GLU A 91 -6.24 2.69 34.91
CA GLU A 91 -6.56 3.57 33.78
C GLU A 91 -5.44 3.57 32.73
N ARG A 92 -4.18 3.71 33.16
CA ARG A 92 -3.03 3.74 32.24
C ARG A 92 -2.81 2.40 31.54
N THR A 93 -2.95 1.29 32.27
CA THR A 93 -2.86 -0.06 31.71
C THR A 93 -3.95 -0.29 30.67
N ARG A 94 -5.19 0.14 30.94
CA ARG A 94 -6.29 0.05 29.98
C ARG A 94 -6.02 0.89 28.73
N PHE A 95 -5.64 2.14 28.90
CA PHE A 95 -5.34 3.04 27.78
C PHE A 95 -4.23 2.48 26.87
N LEU A 96 -3.12 2.00 27.47
CA LEU A 96 -2.04 1.39 26.71
C LEU A 96 -2.49 0.11 25.98
N SER A 97 -3.35 -0.71 26.61
CA SER A 97 -3.89 -1.91 25.97
C SER A 97 -4.75 -1.56 24.74
N GLU A 98 -5.60 -0.53 24.85
CA GLU A 98 -6.44 -0.07 23.73
C GLU A 98 -5.58 0.51 22.59
N GLU A 99 -4.51 1.25 22.91
CA GLU A 99 -3.57 1.82 21.92
C GLU A 99 -2.75 0.74 21.19
N ILE A 100 -2.25 -0.27 21.92
CA ILE A 100 -1.56 -1.43 21.34
C ILE A 100 -2.50 -2.19 20.40
N GLU A 101 -3.71 -2.50 20.85
CA GLU A 101 -4.69 -3.24 20.05
C GLU A 101 -5.10 -2.47 18.78
N PHE A 102 -5.24 -1.15 18.87
CA PHE A 102 -5.49 -0.32 17.71
C PHE A 102 -4.33 -0.37 16.70
N SER A 103 -3.08 -0.24 17.17
CA SER A 103 -1.90 -0.33 16.31
C SER A 103 -1.77 -1.68 15.62
N ASP A 104 -2.07 -2.77 16.33
CA ASP A 104 -2.00 -4.11 15.75
C ASP A 104 -3.02 -4.28 14.63
N ARG A 105 -4.28 -3.89 14.87
CA ARG A 105 -5.34 -3.94 13.84
C ARG A 105 -5.00 -3.12 12.60
N LEU A 106 -4.42 -1.92 12.74
CA LEU A 106 -4.03 -1.13 11.58
C LEU A 106 -3.02 -1.86 10.69
N LEU A 107 -2.06 -2.55 11.29
CA LEU A 107 -0.99 -3.23 10.57
C LEU A 107 -1.47 -4.57 9.97
N ASP A 108 -2.50 -5.19 10.54
CA ASP A 108 -3.11 -6.40 9.99
C ASP A 108 -4.08 -6.13 8.84
N THR A 109 -4.66 -4.93 8.77
CA THR A 109 -5.49 -4.53 7.60
C THR A 109 -4.70 -4.24 6.33
N ALA A 110 -3.37 -4.15 6.41
CA ALA A 110 -2.53 -3.90 5.25
C ALA A 110 -2.33 -5.19 4.43
N ASP A 111 -2.55 -5.12 3.11
CA ASP A 111 -2.19 -6.18 2.15
C ASP A 111 -0.67 -6.23 1.89
N VAL A 112 0.10 -6.15 2.97
CA VAL A 112 1.55 -6.03 2.96
C VAL A 112 2.08 -6.88 4.10
N LEU A 113 3.08 -7.70 3.81
CA LEU A 113 3.80 -8.48 4.81
C LEU A 113 4.61 -7.51 5.66
N ILE A 114 4.34 -7.47 6.96
CA ILE A 114 5.09 -6.64 7.91
C ILE A 114 5.71 -7.55 8.96
N ALA A 115 7.03 -7.52 9.01
CA ALA A 115 7.82 -8.26 9.98
C ALA A 115 8.80 -7.33 10.70
N TYR A 116 9.02 -7.59 12.00
CA TYR A 116 10.04 -6.89 12.77
C TYR A 116 10.96 -7.90 13.45
N VAL A 117 12.25 -7.72 13.25
CA VAL A 117 13.31 -8.55 13.82
C VAL A 117 14.16 -7.70 14.75
N ASN A 118 14.38 -8.18 15.97
CA ASN A 118 15.18 -7.48 16.96
C ASN A 118 16.71 -7.64 16.70
N PRO A 119 17.61 -7.00 17.46
CA PRO A 119 19.06 -7.08 17.21
C PRO A 119 19.63 -8.50 17.34
N ASP A 120 19.02 -9.32 18.19
CA ASP A 120 19.41 -10.72 18.42
C ASP A 120 18.93 -11.64 17.28
N GLY A 121 18.16 -11.10 16.34
CA GLY A 121 17.61 -11.81 15.19
C GLY A 121 16.34 -12.61 15.50
N ARG A 122 15.71 -12.34 16.64
CA ARG A 122 14.39 -12.91 16.94
C ARG A 122 13.30 -12.10 16.25
N LEU A 123 12.39 -12.80 15.59
CA LEU A 123 11.16 -12.23 15.06
C LEU A 123 10.26 -11.82 16.24
N GLU A 124 9.92 -10.54 16.31
CA GLU A 124 9.01 -9.97 17.31
C GLU A 124 7.66 -9.57 16.71
N ARG A 125 7.58 -9.43 15.38
CA ARG A 125 6.32 -9.13 14.70
C ARG A 125 6.18 -9.87 13.38
N TRP A 126 4.96 -10.32 13.11
CA TRP A 126 4.51 -10.99 11.90
C TRP A 126 3.01 -10.76 11.78
N ASN A 127 2.57 -9.97 10.79
CA ASN A 127 1.16 -9.60 10.66
C ASN A 127 0.33 -10.68 9.95
N ASP A 128 -1.00 -10.55 10.00
CA ASP A 128 -1.93 -11.53 9.42
C ASP A 128 -1.67 -11.81 7.93
N PHE A 129 -1.35 -10.77 7.15
CA PHE A 129 -1.04 -10.94 5.73
C PHE A 129 0.21 -11.80 5.52
N ALA A 130 1.21 -11.68 6.39
CA ALA A 130 2.39 -12.52 6.36
C ALA A 130 2.04 -14.00 6.55
N GLU A 131 1.14 -14.30 7.51
CA GLU A 131 0.64 -15.66 7.75
C GLU A 131 -0.14 -16.19 6.54
N GLN A 132 -0.97 -15.37 5.90
CA GLN A 132 -1.73 -15.77 4.71
C GLN A 132 -0.83 -16.07 3.51
N VAL A 133 0.23 -15.27 3.33
CA VAL A 133 1.17 -15.41 2.20
C VAL A 133 2.08 -16.61 2.38
N THR A 134 2.64 -16.83 3.57
CA THR A 134 3.59 -17.92 3.81
C THR A 134 2.93 -19.21 4.29
N GLY A 135 1.73 -19.13 4.86
CA GLY A 135 1.06 -20.23 5.55
C GLY A 135 1.62 -20.52 6.95
N MET A 136 2.56 -19.71 7.44
CA MET A 136 3.26 -19.93 8.71
C MET A 136 2.72 -19.02 9.79
N ARG A 137 2.47 -19.58 10.97
CA ARG A 137 2.16 -18.79 12.17
C ARG A 137 3.39 -18.07 12.70
N MET A 138 3.20 -16.99 13.45
CA MET A 138 4.27 -16.22 14.10
C MET A 138 5.32 -17.10 14.81
N GLU A 139 4.90 -18.12 15.56
CA GLU A 139 5.81 -19.01 16.32
C GLU A 139 6.71 -19.85 15.39
N GLU A 140 6.13 -20.43 14.34
CA GLU A 140 6.83 -21.22 13.32
C GLU A 140 7.79 -20.34 12.51
N ALA A 141 7.31 -19.16 12.10
CA ALA A 141 8.08 -18.16 11.37
C ALA A 141 9.28 -17.67 12.20
N ALA A 142 9.09 -17.44 13.51
CA ALA A 142 10.17 -17.01 14.39
C ALA A 142 11.28 -18.06 14.48
N GLN A 143 10.93 -19.35 14.57
CA GLN A 143 11.91 -20.43 14.62
C GLN A 143 12.67 -20.54 13.29
N GLN A 144 11.94 -20.57 12.16
CA GLN A 144 12.54 -20.73 10.85
C GLN A 144 13.42 -19.54 10.47
N ILE A 145 12.98 -18.30 10.71
CA ILE A 145 13.77 -17.09 10.43
C ILE A 145 15.05 -17.07 11.27
N SER A 146 14.99 -17.48 12.55
CA SER A 146 16.17 -17.54 13.44
C SER A 146 17.28 -18.49 12.97
N GLU A 147 16.91 -19.52 12.21
CA GLU A 147 17.83 -20.47 11.59
C GLU A 147 18.27 -20.00 10.19
N TYR A 148 17.36 -19.33 9.46
CA TYR A 148 17.53 -18.92 8.07
C TYR A 148 18.63 -17.87 7.86
N TYR A 149 18.64 -16.75 8.61
CA TYR A 149 19.66 -15.70 8.42
C TYR A 149 21.04 -16.08 8.98
N ARG A 150 21.15 -17.21 9.70
CA ARG A 150 22.44 -17.69 10.22
C ARG A 150 23.37 -18.14 9.09
N ASP A 151 22.80 -18.51 7.94
CA ASP A 151 23.52 -18.67 6.68
C ASP A 151 23.49 -17.36 5.87
N ARG A 152 24.63 -16.66 5.78
CA ARG A 152 24.74 -15.42 5.00
C ARG A 152 24.59 -15.60 3.49
N ASN A 153 24.64 -16.84 2.99
CA ASN A 153 24.40 -17.15 1.60
C ASN A 153 22.95 -17.57 1.33
N ALA A 154 22.10 -17.65 2.35
CA ALA A 154 20.69 -17.93 2.15
C ALA A 154 20.04 -16.83 1.29
N PRO A 155 19.09 -17.18 0.42
CA PRO A 155 18.29 -16.18 -0.29
C PRO A 155 17.68 -15.19 0.70
N LEU A 156 17.58 -13.90 0.38
CA LEU A 156 16.99 -12.91 1.29
C LEU A 156 17.69 -12.75 2.66
N ALA A 157 18.88 -13.31 2.88
CA ALA A 157 19.66 -13.03 4.08
C ALA A 157 19.86 -11.52 4.26
N GLU A 158 20.07 -10.78 3.16
CA GLU A 158 20.18 -9.33 3.17
C GLU A 158 18.91 -8.62 3.64
N VAL A 159 17.74 -9.27 3.70
CA VAL A 159 16.45 -8.70 4.14
C VAL A 159 16.17 -9.01 5.61
N PHE A 160 16.46 -10.23 6.06
CA PHE A 160 16.13 -10.71 7.40
C PHE A 160 17.27 -10.60 8.41
N ASP A 161 18.53 -10.50 7.98
CA ASP A 161 19.69 -10.36 8.89
C ASP A 161 19.64 -8.98 9.60
N PRO A 162 19.50 -8.93 10.93
CA PRO A 162 19.50 -7.66 11.68
C PRO A 162 20.88 -6.99 11.69
N ALA A 163 21.96 -7.74 11.50
CA ALA A 163 23.33 -7.23 11.43
C ALA A 163 23.68 -6.67 10.05
N TRP A 164 22.79 -6.81 9.06
CA TRP A 164 23.02 -6.27 7.73
C TRP A 164 23.13 -4.74 7.76
N GLU A 165 24.17 -4.21 7.14
CA GLU A 165 24.49 -2.78 7.26
C GLU A 165 23.59 -1.89 6.41
N HIS A 166 23.28 -2.35 5.20
CA HIS A 166 22.61 -1.56 4.18
C HIS A 166 21.10 -1.74 4.22
N GLU A 167 20.35 -0.68 3.90
CA GLU A 167 18.92 -0.83 3.70
C GLU A 167 18.64 -1.57 2.40
N VAL A 168 17.63 -2.44 2.42
CA VAL A 168 17.13 -3.08 1.21
C VAL A 168 15.91 -2.32 0.76
N THR A 169 15.88 -1.94 -0.52
CA THR A 169 14.75 -1.23 -1.11
C THR A 169 14.30 -1.98 -2.36
N ALA A 170 13.00 -2.29 -2.39
CA ALA A 170 12.33 -2.86 -3.55
C ALA A 170 13.02 -4.08 -4.19
N ARG A 171 13.63 -4.96 -3.38
CA ARG A 171 14.26 -6.18 -3.87
C ARG A 171 13.18 -7.20 -4.22
N ILE A 172 13.05 -7.55 -5.48
CA ILE A 172 12.06 -8.53 -5.93
C ILE A 172 12.64 -9.95 -5.75
N ALA A 173 11.97 -10.78 -4.96
CA ALA A 173 12.32 -12.19 -4.79
C ALA A 173 11.09 -13.04 -4.44
N PRO A 174 11.06 -14.31 -4.86
CA PRO A 174 9.95 -15.19 -4.55
C PRO A 174 9.96 -15.60 -3.08
N ILE A 175 8.76 -15.82 -2.54
CA ILE A 175 8.52 -16.54 -1.30
C ILE A 175 7.65 -17.74 -1.57
N MET A 176 7.87 -18.79 -0.80
CA MET A 176 7.04 -19.98 -0.82
C MET A 176 5.87 -19.77 0.14
N GLY A 177 4.67 -19.91 -0.39
CA GLY A 177 3.43 -19.95 0.37
C GLY A 177 2.96 -21.37 0.68
N PRO A 178 1.75 -21.51 1.22
CA PRO A 178 1.17 -22.81 1.53
C PRO A 178 1.03 -23.67 0.26
N GLU A 179 1.10 -24.98 0.44
CA GLU A 179 0.98 -25.99 -0.64
C GLU A 179 1.93 -25.78 -1.83
N ASN A 180 3.13 -25.24 -1.58
CA ASN A 180 4.16 -25.00 -2.60
C ASN A 180 3.76 -23.93 -3.64
N SER A 181 2.79 -23.05 -3.30
CA SER A 181 2.51 -21.86 -4.09
C SER A 181 3.71 -20.90 -4.02
N SER A 182 4.08 -20.26 -5.13
CA SER A 182 5.17 -19.29 -5.16
C SER A 182 4.61 -17.90 -5.47
N ARG A 183 4.87 -16.94 -4.59
CA ARG A 183 4.48 -15.54 -4.75
C ARG A 183 5.71 -14.68 -4.88
N LEU A 184 5.65 -13.66 -5.74
CA LEU A 184 6.73 -12.73 -5.97
C LEU A 184 6.53 -11.50 -5.09
N LEU A 185 7.41 -11.31 -4.12
CA LEU A 185 7.34 -10.16 -3.22
C LEU A 185 8.43 -9.14 -3.55
N THR A 186 8.06 -7.87 -3.37
CA THR A 186 8.99 -6.75 -3.31
C THR A 186 9.36 -6.51 -1.85
N TRP A 187 10.60 -6.82 -1.50
CA TRP A 187 11.16 -6.72 -0.16
C TRP A 187 11.82 -5.37 0.08
N SER A 188 11.43 -4.73 1.17
CA SER A 188 12.11 -3.53 1.69
C SER A 188 12.40 -3.75 3.16
N ALA A 189 13.64 -3.53 3.57
CA ALA A 189 14.05 -3.72 4.94
C ALA A 189 14.92 -2.56 5.42
N ARG A 190 14.46 -1.90 6.49
CA ARG A 190 15.07 -0.70 7.04
C ARG A 190 15.36 -0.88 8.52
N ARG A 191 16.36 -0.15 9.02
CA ARG A 191 16.66 -0.13 10.45
C ARG A 191 15.59 0.68 11.17
N PHE A 192 14.95 0.08 12.15
CA PHE A 192 13.98 0.74 12.99
C PHE A 192 14.61 1.00 14.37
N ARG A 193 14.49 2.24 14.85
CA ARG A 193 15.02 2.66 16.16
C ARG A 193 13.93 3.41 16.92
N GLU A 194 13.53 2.87 18.07
CA GLU A 194 12.56 3.49 18.96
C GLU A 194 13.15 3.56 20.39
N GLY A 195 13.63 4.73 20.78
CA GLY A 195 14.18 4.96 22.13
C GLY A 195 15.44 4.12 22.46
N PRO A 196 15.88 4.14 23.73
CA PRO A 196 17.05 3.36 24.17
C PRO A 196 16.67 1.89 24.32
N GLY A 197 17.10 1.04 23.38
CA GLY A 197 17.01 -0.42 23.48
C GLY A 197 16.15 -1.13 22.43
N ARG A 198 15.21 -0.44 21.76
CA ARG A 198 14.55 -0.99 20.55
C ARG A 198 15.30 -0.51 19.32
N HIS A 199 16.35 -1.23 19.00
CA HIS A 199 16.95 -1.17 17.67
C HIS A 199 16.61 -2.48 16.98
N GLY A 200 16.35 -2.47 15.68
CA GLY A 200 15.99 -3.69 14.97
C GLY A 200 15.77 -3.40 13.51
N ARG A 201 15.12 -4.34 12.83
CA ARG A 201 14.89 -4.28 11.40
C ARG A 201 13.42 -4.45 11.09
N LEU A 202 12.83 -3.43 10.49
CA LEU A 202 11.48 -3.46 9.94
C LEU A 202 11.56 -3.96 8.50
N ILE A 203 10.81 -5.01 8.22
CA ILE A 203 10.77 -5.70 6.94
C ILE A 203 9.35 -5.58 6.41
N VAL A 204 9.25 -5.19 5.14
CA VAL A 204 8.02 -4.94 4.44
C VAL A 204 8.08 -5.71 3.12
N GLY A 205 7.13 -6.62 2.89
CA GLY A 205 6.99 -7.40 1.68
C GLY A 205 5.67 -7.09 0.99
N MET A 206 5.71 -6.57 -0.24
CA MET A 206 4.50 -6.31 -1.04
C MET A 206 4.37 -7.37 -2.12
N ASP A 207 3.23 -8.05 -2.20
CA ASP A 207 2.97 -9.03 -3.27
C ASP A 207 2.82 -8.29 -4.61
N VAL A 208 3.69 -8.63 -5.56
CA VAL A 208 3.71 -8.04 -6.91
C VAL A 208 3.51 -9.11 -7.99
N THR A 209 3.02 -10.30 -7.61
CA THR A 209 2.86 -11.44 -8.53
C THR A 209 1.93 -11.09 -9.67
N GLU A 210 0.71 -10.66 -9.37
CA GLU A 210 -0.30 -10.29 -10.37
C GLU A 210 0.17 -9.09 -11.20
N GLN A 211 0.72 -8.06 -10.54
CA GLN A 211 1.26 -6.89 -11.21
C GLN A 211 2.34 -7.25 -12.24
N LYS A 212 3.28 -8.12 -11.89
CA LYS A 212 4.37 -8.55 -12.79
C LYS A 212 3.87 -9.45 -13.92
N GLN A 213 2.87 -10.29 -13.67
CA GLN A 213 2.21 -11.09 -14.70
C GLN A 213 1.48 -10.21 -15.72
N LEU A 214 0.74 -9.19 -15.25
CA LEU A 214 0.10 -8.21 -16.11
C LEU A 214 1.11 -7.39 -16.90
N GLU A 215 2.18 -6.92 -16.25
CA GLU A 215 3.25 -6.17 -16.92
C GLU A 215 3.90 -6.99 -18.05
N SER A 216 4.22 -8.26 -17.79
CA SER A 216 4.78 -9.17 -18.80
C SER A 216 3.79 -9.43 -19.94
N THR A 217 2.51 -9.63 -19.62
CA THR A 217 1.45 -9.83 -20.61
C THR A 217 1.28 -8.60 -21.51
N LEU A 218 1.27 -7.40 -20.93
CA LEU A 218 1.20 -6.15 -21.67
C LEU A 218 2.42 -5.94 -22.58
N GLN A 219 3.62 -6.24 -22.09
CA GLN A 219 4.84 -6.18 -22.91
C GLN A 219 4.76 -7.14 -24.10
N HIS A 220 4.25 -8.36 -23.89
CA HIS A 220 4.05 -9.32 -24.97
C HIS A 220 3.05 -8.82 -26.02
N TYR A 221 1.89 -8.31 -25.58
CA TYR A 221 0.90 -7.75 -26.50
C TYR A 221 1.40 -6.53 -27.25
N ASN A 222 2.14 -5.63 -26.60
CA ASN A 222 2.73 -4.46 -27.27
C ASN A 222 3.69 -4.90 -28.38
N ALA A 223 4.62 -5.81 -28.08
CA ALA A 223 5.54 -6.33 -29.10
C ALA A 223 4.81 -7.02 -30.26
N TYR A 224 3.76 -7.79 -29.96
CA TYR A 224 2.93 -8.45 -30.97
C TYR A 224 2.16 -7.45 -31.84
N LEU A 225 1.53 -6.44 -31.24
CA LEU A 225 0.79 -5.39 -31.96
C LEU A 225 1.72 -4.54 -32.83
N GLU A 226 2.91 -4.20 -32.35
CA GLU A 226 3.92 -3.49 -33.13
C GLU A 226 4.31 -4.27 -34.40
N ASP A 227 4.44 -5.59 -34.31
CA ASP A 227 4.77 -6.41 -35.46
C ASP A 227 3.60 -6.49 -36.46
N ILE A 228 2.36 -6.65 -35.98
CA ILE A 228 1.17 -6.59 -36.84
C ILE A 228 1.08 -5.24 -37.56
N VAL A 229 1.24 -4.14 -36.83
CA VAL A 229 1.18 -2.79 -37.40
C VAL A 229 2.26 -2.62 -38.48
N ARG A 230 3.47 -3.11 -38.21
CA ARG A 230 4.57 -3.09 -39.19
C ARG A 230 4.24 -3.91 -40.43
N GLN A 231 3.69 -5.11 -40.28
CA GLN A 231 3.30 -5.98 -41.38
C GLN A 231 2.19 -5.35 -42.22
N ARG A 232 1.12 -4.86 -41.58
CA ARG A 232 -0.01 -4.20 -42.25
C ARG A 232 0.42 -2.91 -42.95
N SER A 233 1.31 -2.13 -42.35
CA SER A 233 1.86 -0.92 -42.98
C SER A 233 2.63 -1.26 -44.26
N ARG A 234 3.43 -2.34 -44.25
CA ARG A 234 4.13 -2.83 -45.45
C ARG A 234 3.14 -3.31 -46.51
N GLU A 235 2.16 -4.11 -46.13
CA GLU A 235 1.11 -4.60 -47.04
C GLU A 235 0.35 -3.45 -47.71
N LEU A 236 -0.08 -2.46 -46.92
CA LEU A 236 -0.77 -1.26 -47.41
C LEU A 236 0.11 -0.46 -48.38
N LYS A 237 1.39 -0.28 -48.08
CA LYS A 237 2.33 0.41 -48.99
C LYS A 237 2.43 -0.32 -50.33
N THR A 238 2.57 -1.65 -50.31
CA THR A 238 2.65 -2.45 -51.53
C THR A 238 1.35 -2.39 -52.34
N LYS A 239 0.19 -2.52 -51.70
CA LYS A 239 -1.12 -2.41 -52.37
C LYS A 239 -1.34 -1.01 -52.96
N ASN A 240 -0.96 0.04 -52.24
CA ASN A 240 -1.07 1.41 -52.75
C ASN A 240 -0.16 1.65 -53.96
N ALA A 241 1.07 1.13 -53.95
CA ALA A 241 1.96 1.20 -55.11
C ALA A 241 1.37 0.47 -56.34
N GLN A 242 0.69 -0.66 -56.13
CA GLN A 242 -0.03 -1.38 -57.19
C GLN A 242 -1.22 -0.57 -57.71
N LEU A 243 -2.02 0.05 -56.84
CA LEU A 243 -3.14 0.91 -57.25
C LEU A 243 -2.65 2.11 -58.07
N ILE A 244 -1.58 2.78 -57.64
CA ILE A 244 -0.99 3.90 -58.40
C ILE A 244 -0.53 3.42 -59.79
N HIS A 245 0.10 2.24 -59.87
CA HIS A 245 0.56 1.69 -61.13
C HIS A 245 -0.62 1.36 -62.08
N THR A 246 -1.65 0.70 -61.57
CA THR A 246 -2.85 0.36 -62.35
C THR A 246 -3.63 1.60 -62.80
N ALA A 247 -3.75 2.61 -61.94
CA ALA A 247 -4.37 3.88 -62.30
C ALA A 247 -3.62 4.58 -63.44
N ARG A 248 -2.27 4.61 -63.39
CA ARG A 248 -1.44 5.15 -64.47
C ARG A 248 -1.65 4.42 -65.79
N LEU A 249 -1.69 3.08 -65.75
CA LEU A 249 -1.93 2.27 -66.95
C LEU A 249 -3.34 2.50 -67.52
N ALA A 250 -4.35 2.65 -66.67
CA ALA A 250 -5.71 2.96 -67.10
C ALA A 250 -5.80 4.33 -67.80
N SER A 251 -5.24 5.39 -67.19
CA SER A 251 -5.19 6.72 -67.82
C SER A 251 -4.41 6.71 -69.14
N LEU A 252 -3.29 5.98 -69.20
CA LEU A 252 -2.55 5.80 -70.45
C LEU A 252 -3.38 5.03 -71.49
N GLY A 253 -4.13 4.01 -71.08
CA GLY A 253 -5.03 3.26 -71.95
C GLY A 253 -6.16 4.11 -72.52
N GLU A 254 -6.76 4.99 -71.70
CA GLU A 254 -7.76 5.97 -72.17
C GLU A 254 -7.17 6.94 -73.19
N MET A 255 -5.98 7.48 -72.93
CA MET A 255 -5.28 8.37 -73.87
C MET A 255 -4.88 7.65 -75.16
N VAL A 256 -4.39 6.40 -75.07
CA VAL A 256 -4.08 5.61 -76.26
C VAL A 256 -5.36 5.29 -77.03
N GLY A 257 -6.48 5.04 -76.36
CA GLY A 257 -7.79 4.86 -76.99
C GLY A 257 -8.26 6.10 -77.74
N SER A 258 -8.13 7.29 -77.15
CA SER A 258 -8.47 8.56 -77.82
C SER A 258 -7.53 8.84 -79.00
N ILE A 259 -6.21 8.67 -78.82
CA ILE A 259 -5.23 8.79 -79.91
C ILE A 259 -5.53 7.79 -81.02
N ALA A 260 -5.84 6.53 -80.71
CA ALA A 260 -6.18 5.53 -81.70
C ALA A 260 -7.46 5.90 -82.47
N HIS A 261 -8.45 6.47 -81.78
CA HIS A 261 -9.66 6.98 -82.44
C HIS A 261 -9.33 8.16 -83.36
N GLU A 262 -8.52 9.12 -82.89
CA GLU A 262 -8.03 10.25 -83.68
C GLU A 262 -7.17 9.81 -84.86
N MET A 263 -6.37 8.75 -84.73
CA MET A 263 -5.58 8.16 -85.83
C MET A 263 -6.43 7.40 -86.84
N LYS A 264 -7.54 6.80 -86.39
CA LYS A 264 -8.47 6.09 -87.29
C LYS A 264 -9.16 7.06 -88.25
N GLN A 265 -9.42 8.30 -87.83
CA GLN A 265 -10.04 9.33 -88.67
C GLN A 265 -9.26 9.64 -89.96
N PRO A 266 -7.96 10.04 -89.93
CA PRO A 266 -7.20 10.30 -91.15
C PRO A 266 -6.98 9.02 -91.97
N LEU A 267 -6.79 7.85 -91.33
CA LEU A 267 -6.66 6.58 -92.04
C LEU A 267 -7.92 6.22 -92.84
N ASN A 268 -9.11 6.45 -92.27
CA ASN A 268 -10.36 6.24 -93.00
C ASN A 268 -10.48 7.18 -94.22
N VAL A 269 -10.05 8.44 -94.09
CA VAL A 269 -10.01 9.38 -95.23
C VAL A 269 -9.04 8.88 -96.32
N ILE A 270 -7.87 8.35 -95.92
CA ILE A 270 -6.93 7.71 -96.84
C ILE A 270 -7.58 6.54 -97.57
N GLY A 271 -8.23 5.64 -96.83
CA GLY A 271 -8.95 4.50 -97.40
C GLY A 271 -10.02 4.92 -98.42
N ILE A 272 -10.92 5.84 -98.04
CA ILE A 272 -12.04 6.28 -98.89
C ILE A 272 -11.54 6.90 -100.18
N THR A 273 -10.58 7.82 -100.11
CA THR A 273 -10.09 8.48 -101.32
C THR A 273 -9.25 7.51 -102.16
N ALA A 274 -8.52 6.57 -101.57
CA ALA A 274 -7.85 5.51 -102.32
C ALA A 274 -8.86 4.63 -103.07
N ASP A 275 -9.99 4.30 -102.45
CA ASP A 275 -11.08 3.58 -103.09
C ASP A 275 -11.76 4.41 -104.19
N LEU A 276 -11.93 5.71 -104.00
CA LEU A 276 -12.42 6.63 -105.03
C LEU A 276 -11.48 6.66 -106.24
N ILE A 277 -10.17 6.78 -106.04
CA ILE A 277 -9.18 6.75 -107.11
C ILE A 277 -9.23 5.40 -107.86
N LYS A 278 -9.34 4.27 -107.14
CA LYS A 278 -9.51 2.95 -107.76
C LYS A 278 -10.78 2.86 -108.61
N LEU A 279 -11.91 3.41 -108.12
CA LEU A 279 -13.18 3.43 -108.85
C LEU A 279 -13.11 4.30 -110.11
N LEU A 280 -12.56 5.51 -110.01
CA LEU A 280 -12.37 6.40 -111.15
C LEU A 280 -11.48 5.75 -112.21
N ARG A 281 -10.42 5.06 -111.80
CA ARG A 281 -9.54 4.29 -112.70
C ARG A 281 -10.29 3.15 -113.39
N ARG A 282 -11.04 2.34 -112.63
CA ARG A 282 -11.80 1.20 -113.17
C ARG A 282 -12.86 1.64 -114.18
N ASN A 283 -13.44 2.82 -113.99
CA ASN A 283 -14.45 3.38 -114.87
C ASN A 283 -13.87 4.21 -116.03
N GLY A 284 -12.55 4.26 -116.20
CA GLY A 284 -11.87 5.01 -117.28
C GLY A 284 -12.00 6.53 -117.18
N LYS A 285 -12.37 7.06 -115.99
CA LYS A 285 -12.62 8.49 -115.74
C LYS A 285 -11.53 9.17 -114.90
N LEU A 286 -10.43 8.48 -114.64
CA LEU A 286 -9.28 9.05 -113.94
C LEU A 286 -8.46 9.88 -114.93
N THR A 287 -8.45 11.20 -114.75
CA THR A 287 -7.52 12.10 -115.44
C THR A 287 -6.39 12.49 -114.51
N ASP A 288 -5.26 12.90 -115.09
CA ASP A 288 -4.06 13.29 -114.32
C ASP A 288 -4.35 14.48 -113.40
N ASP A 289 -5.10 15.49 -113.86
CA ASP A 289 -5.56 16.62 -113.03
C ASP A 289 -6.40 16.18 -111.82
N LEU A 290 -7.28 15.18 -112.00
CA LEU A 290 -8.10 14.64 -110.92
C LEU A 290 -7.25 13.88 -109.91
N LEU A 291 -6.26 13.13 -110.39
CA LEU A 291 -5.32 12.42 -109.52
C LEU A 291 -4.48 13.40 -108.70
N GLU A 292 -3.91 14.41 -109.36
CA GLU A 292 -3.06 15.42 -108.74
C GLU A 292 -3.85 16.23 -107.70
N ASN A 293 -5.05 16.70 -108.03
CA ASN A 293 -5.91 17.43 -107.08
C ASN A 293 -6.33 16.56 -105.87
N ASN A 294 -6.60 15.27 -106.07
CA ASN A 294 -6.89 14.38 -104.94
C ASN A 294 -5.66 14.15 -104.05
N LEU A 295 -4.46 14.01 -104.64
CA LEU A 295 -3.21 13.87 -103.91
C LEU A 295 -2.79 15.17 -103.19
N GLU A 296 -3.01 16.33 -103.79
CA GLU A 296 -2.76 17.63 -103.15
C GLU A 296 -3.68 17.86 -101.96
N ARG A 297 -4.97 17.56 -102.10
CA ARG A 297 -5.94 17.62 -100.97
C ARG A 297 -5.52 16.71 -99.83
N PHE A 298 -4.90 15.58 -100.13
CA PHE A 298 -4.33 14.69 -99.12
C PHE A 298 -3.15 15.30 -98.40
N VAL A 299 -2.17 15.83 -99.15
CA VAL A 299 -0.96 16.41 -98.58
C VAL A 299 -1.29 17.65 -97.75
N GLN A 300 -2.19 18.53 -98.22
CA GLN A 300 -2.64 19.71 -97.47
C GLN A 300 -3.31 19.33 -96.14
N ARG A 301 -4.10 18.26 -96.12
CA ARG A 301 -4.76 17.78 -94.90
C ARG A 301 -3.78 17.25 -93.85
N TRP A 302 -2.62 16.73 -94.25
CA TRP A 302 -1.57 16.19 -93.37
C TRP A 302 -0.48 17.21 -92.99
N THR A 303 -0.23 18.22 -93.83
CA THR A 303 0.76 19.27 -93.55
C THR A 303 0.26 20.33 -92.58
N VAL A 304 -1.06 20.52 -92.48
CA VAL A 304 -1.67 21.36 -91.44
C VAL A 304 -1.91 20.51 -90.20
N CYS A 305 -0.87 20.34 -89.38
CA CYS A 305 -1.01 19.78 -88.05
C CYS A 305 -1.94 20.70 -87.22
N PRO A 306 -3.08 20.22 -86.68
CA PRO A 306 -3.74 20.97 -85.62
C PRO A 306 -2.80 20.89 -84.43
N ARG A 307 -2.14 22.01 -84.08
CA ARG A 307 -1.33 22.08 -82.86
C ARG A 307 -2.17 21.51 -81.71
N PRO A 308 -1.62 20.67 -80.82
CA PRO A 308 -2.25 20.45 -79.53
C PRO A 308 -2.19 21.77 -78.77
N SER A 309 -3.21 22.60 -78.91
CA SER A 309 -3.50 23.64 -77.94
C SER A 309 -3.82 22.94 -76.63
N THR A 310 -3.16 23.39 -75.56
CA THR A 310 -3.31 22.94 -74.16
C THR A 310 -2.67 21.61 -73.82
N ILE A 311 -1.39 21.64 -73.40
CA ILE A 311 -0.85 21.02 -72.17
C ILE A 311 0.53 21.70 -71.93
N CYS A 312 0.83 22.02 -70.68
CA CYS A 312 2.04 22.69 -70.13
C CYS A 312 1.98 24.22 -69.95
N ALA A 313 1.40 24.66 -68.82
CA ALA A 313 2.01 25.63 -67.91
C ALA A 313 1.28 25.61 -66.56
N GLY A 314 1.56 24.57 -65.76
CA GLY A 314 1.27 24.58 -64.33
C GLY A 314 2.42 25.24 -63.58
N SER A 315 2.13 26.33 -62.88
CA SER A 315 2.81 26.90 -61.71
C SER A 315 1.80 27.87 -61.07
N PRO A 316 1.73 28.13 -59.74
CA PRO A 316 2.75 27.86 -58.71
C PRO A 316 2.22 27.30 -57.36
N MET A 317 3.16 27.13 -56.42
CA MET A 317 3.07 26.90 -54.96
C MET A 317 2.93 25.47 -54.44
#